data_AF-A0A3S4GBR3-F1
#
_entry.id   AF-A0A3S4GBR3-F1
#
_cell.length_a   1.000
_cell.length_b   1.000
_cell.length_c   1.000
_cell.angle_alpha   90.00
_cell.angle_beta   90.00
_cell.angle_gamma   90.00
#
_symmetry.space_group_name_H-M   'P 1'
#
loop_
_entity.id
_entity.type
_entity.pdbx_description
1 polymer ?
#
loop_
_entity_poly.entity_id
_entity_poly.type
_entity_poly.pdbx_seq_one_letter_code
_entity_poly.pdbx_strand_id
1 'polypeptide(L)'
;MFELPNFVCVLFVGVILSNTLAFTGFYTVFERAVSVLGNVSLSLFLAMALMSLRLWELASLALPMLAILAVQTLVMALYAIFVTYRVMGKNYDAAVLAAGHCGFGMGATPTAIANMQAITDRFGPSHLAFLVVPMVGAFFIDIANAIIIKLYLLLPVFPAIG
;
A
#
# COMPACT_ATOMS: atom_id res chain seq x y z
N MET A 1 -13.30 -16.98 -14.58
CA MET A 1 -11.96 -16.69 -15.14
C MET A 1 -11.07 -16.20 -13.99
N PHE A 2 -9.85 -16.71 -13.84
CA PHE A 2 -8.93 -16.21 -12.80
C PHE A 2 -8.45 -14.82 -13.20
N GLU A 3 -9.06 -13.77 -12.64
CA GLU A 3 -8.53 -12.41 -12.77
C GLU A 3 -7.47 -12.20 -11.69
N LEU A 4 -6.20 -12.25 -12.09
CA LEU A 4 -5.13 -11.73 -11.24
C LEU A 4 -5.20 -10.19 -11.26
N PRO A 5 -4.97 -9.53 -10.12
CA PRO A 5 -4.93 -8.07 -10.09
C PRO A 5 -3.90 -7.54 -11.11
N ASN A 6 -4.28 -6.54 -11.90
CA ASN A 6 -3.43 -5.98 -12.95
C ASN A 6 -2.03 -5.55 -12.43
N PHE A 7 -1.96 -5.12 -11.18
CA PHE A 7 -0.70 -4.76 -10.52
C PHE A 7 0.31 -5.93 -10.47
N VAL A 8 -0.17 -7.16 -10.24
CA VAL A 8 0.67 -8.37 -10.22
C VAL A 8 1.28 -8.59 -11.59
N CYS A 9 0.49 -8.48 -12.65
CA CYS A 9 0.97 -8.64 -14.02
C CYS A 9 2.06 -7.61 -14.36
N VAL A 10 1.87 -6.35 -13.96
CA VAL A 10 2.86 -5.27 -14.18
C VAL A 10 4.16 -5.53 -13.41
N LEU A 11 4.08 -5.92 -12.13
CA LEU A 11 5.25 -6.31 -11.33
C LEU A 11 6.01 -7.46 -11.99
N PHE A 12 5.29 -8.50 -12.44
CA PHE A 12 5.88 -9.69 -13.04
C PHE A 12 6.60 -9.36 -14.34
N VAL A 13 5.99 -8.55 -15.20
CA VAL A 13 6.62 -8.03 -16.42
C VAL A 13 7.86 -7.21 -16.09
N GLY A 14 7.81 -6.35 -15.07
CA GLY A 14 8.97 -5.59 -14.60
C GLY A 14 10.12 -6.49 -14.14
N VAL A 15 9.83 -7.53 -13.37
CA VAL A 15 10.83 -8.51 -12.92
C VAL A 15 11.45 -9.25 -14.11
N ILE A 16 10.64 -9.76 -15.03
CA ILE A 16 11.13 -10.46 -16.23
C ILE A 16 12.01 -9.52 -17.07
N LEU A 17 11.56 -8.29 -17.30
CA LEU A 17 12.29 -7.30 -18.09
C LEU A 17 13.65 -6.99 -17.44
N SER A 18 13.67 -6.62 -16.15
CA SER A 18 14.91 -6.27 -15.44
C SER A 18 15.92 -7.42 -15.39
N ASN A 19 15.45 -8.66 -15.16
CA ASN A 19 16.33 -9.83 -15.13
C ASN A 19 16.85 -10.18 -16.54
N THR A 20 16.02 -10.07 -17.58
CA THR A 20 16.43 -10.37 -18.96
C THR A 20 17.44 -9.34 -19.47
N LEU A 21 17.22 -8.05 -19.18
CA LEU A 21 18.16 -6.98 -19.54
C LEU A 21 19.50 -7.13 -18.80
N ALA A 22 19.48 -7.49 -17.51
CA ALA A 22 20.69 -7.76 -16.75
C ALA A 22 21.45 -9.00 -17.26
N PHE A 23 20.73 -10.07 -17.62
CA PHE A 23 21.32 -11.31 -18.15
C PHE A 23 21.97 -11.12 -19.53
N THR A 24 21.36 -10.31 -20.39
CA THR A 24 21.84 -10.10 -21.77
C THR A 24 22.96 -9.06 -21.86
N GLY A 25 23.28 -8.33 -20.77
CA GLY A 25 24.39 -7.38 -20.69
C GLY A 25 24.22 -6.11 -21.53
N PHE A 26 23.07 -5.92 -22.19
CA PHE A 26 22.83 -4.79 -23.09
C PHE A 26 22.59 -3.47 -22.36
N TYR A 27 21.98 -3.50 -21.17
CA TYR A 27 21.60 -2.28 -20.45
C TYR A 27 21.38 -2.55 -18.96
N THR A 28 22.12 -1.85 -18.10
CA THR A 28 21.81 -1.81 -16.66
C THR A 28 20.67 -0.82 -16.44
N VAL A 29 19.57 -1.28 -15.84
CA VAL A 29 18.46 -0.40 -15.45
C VAL A 29 19.03 0.74 -14.62
N PHE A 30 18.81 1.98 -15.05
CA PHE A 30 19.28 3.14 -14.31
C PHE A 30 18.36 3.36 -13.11
N GLU A 31 18.69 2.69 -11.99
CA GLU A 31 17.94 2.71 -10.72
C GLU A 31 17.55 4.12 -10.29
N ARG A 32 18.40 5.11 -10.55
CA ARG A 32 18.12 6.51 -10.24
C ARG A 32 16.99 7.10 -11.11
N ALA A 33 16.90 6.79 -12.41
CA ALA A 33 15.77 7.25 -13.22
C ALA A 33 14.47 6.56 -12.79
N VAL A 34 14.52 5.26 -12.51
CA VAL A 34 13.35 4.51 -12.03
C VAL A 34 12.87 5.07 -10.70
N SER A 35 13.78 5.37 -9.77
CA SER A 35 13.47 6.01 -8.48
C SER A 35 12.84 7.41 -8.66
N VAL A 36 13.40 8.24 -9.54
CA VAL A 36 12.85 9.57 -9.83
C VAL A 36 11.46 9.47 -10.45
N LEU A 37 11.28 8.61 -11.45
CA LEU A 37 9.98 8.35 -12.07
C LEU A 37 8.97 7.85 -11.02
N GLY A 38 9.36 6.91 -10.16
CA GLY A 38 8.52 6.40 -9.09
C GLY A 38 8.07 7.49 -8.11
N ASN A 39 8.99 8.34 -7.64
CA ASN A 39 8.66 9.44 -6.74
C ASN A 39 7.75 10.50 -7.40
N VAL A 40 7.98 10.81 -8.68
CA VAL A 40 7.12 11.70 -9.45
C VAL A 40 5.73 11.09 -9.63
N SER A 41 5.64 9.82 -10.02
CA SER A 41 4.36 9.10 -10.16
C SER A 41 3.58 9.03 -8.86
N LEU A 42 4.25 8.79 -7.73
CA LEU A 42 3.61 8.81 -6.41
C LEU A 42 3.05 10.19 -6.07
N SER A 43 3.83 11.24 -6.32
CA SER A 43 3.41 12.63 -6.08
C SER A 43 2.19 13.00 -6.93
N LEU A 44 2.19 12.61 -8.21
CA LEU A 44 1.05 12.81 -9.11
C LEU A 44 -0.18 12.00 -8.66
N PHE A 45 0.01 10.74 -8.23
CA PHE A 45 -1.06 9.92 -7.70
C PHE A 45 -1.73 10.56 -6.48
N LEU A 46 -0.94 11.03 -5.51
CA LEU A 46 -1.45 11.71 -4.32
C LEU A 46 -2.20 13.00 -4.69
N ALA A 47 -1.66 13.79 -5.63
CA ALA A 47 -2.32 15.01 -6.10
C ALA A 47 -3.68 14.72 -6.77
N MET A 48 -3.74 13.71 -7.65
CA MET A 48 -5.00 13.29 -8.30
C MET A 48 -6.03 12.76 -7.29
N ALA A 49 -5.58 11.97 -6.30
CA ALA A 49 -6.46 11.46 -5.25
C ALA A 49 -7.10 12.60 -4.44
N LEU A 50 -6.33 13.64 -4.11
CA LEU A 50 -6.83 14.82 -3.40
C LEU A 50 -7.79 15.66 -4.24
N MET A 51 -7.51 15.84 -5.53
CA MET A 51 -8.40 16.57 -6.45
C MET A 51 -9.75 15.87 -6.68
N SER A 52 -9.79 14.54 -6.60
CA SER A 52 -11.01 13.76 -6.81
C SER A 52 -11.97 13.79 -5.60
N LEU A 53 -11.55 14.32 -4.45
CA LEU A 53 -12.39 14.38 -3.26
C LEU A 53 -13.50 15.43 -3.40
N ARG A 54 -14.74 14.95 -3.53
CA ARG A 54 -15.94 15.81 -3.57
C ARG A 54 -16.35 16.25 -2.16
N LEU A 55 -15.57 17.13 -1.55
CA LEU A 55 -15.78 17.66 -0.18
C LEU A 55 -17.20 18.20 0.04
N TRP A 56 -17.83 18.74 -1.01
CA TRP A 56 -19.19 19.28 -0.95
C TRP A 56 -20.27 18.21 -0.81
N GLU A 57 -20.10 17.04 -1.43
CA GLU A 57 -21.04 15.90 -1.29
C GLU A 57 -20.96 15.26 0.09
N LEU A 58 -19.80 15.40 0.74
CA LEU A 58 -19.52 14.89 2.07
C LEU A 58 -20.07 15.81 3.17
N ALA A 59 -20.42 17.07 2.87
CA ALA A 59 -20.80 18.08 3.87
C ALA A 59 -22.05 17.68 4.68
N SER A 60 -23.04 17.03 4.06
CA SER A 60 -24.26 16.56 4.72
C SER A 60 -24.03 15.34 5.63
N LEU A 61 -22.92 14.61 5.43
CA LEU A 61 -22.47 13.45 6.21
C LEU A 61 -21.14 13.69 6.94
N ALA A 62 -20.69 14.95 7.01
CA ALA A 62 -19.34 15.27 7.44
C ALA A 62 -19.11 14.92 8.91
N LEU A 63 -20.09 15.19 9.77
CA LEU A 63 -19.98 14.91 11.21
C LEU A 63 -19.81 13.40 11.49
N PRO A 64 -20.68 12.50 10.96
CA PRO A 64 -20.49 11.06 11.08
C PRO A 64 -19.14 10.58 10.54
N MET A 65 -18.72 11.09 9.37
CA MET A 65 -17.47 10.66 8.76
C MET A 65 -16.24 11.11 9.54
N LEU A 66 -16.22 12.34 10.05
CA LEU A 66 -15.13 12.82 10.90
C LEU A 66 -15.03 12.01 12.20
N ALA A 67 -16.16 11.63 12.79
CA ALA A 67 -16.15 10.76 13.96
C ALA A 67 -15.53 9.39 13.67
N ILE A 68 -15.93 8.76 12.55
CA ILE A 68 -15.36 7.47 12.11
C ILE A 68 -13.86 7.61 11.84
N LEU A 69 -13.45 8.63 11.09
CA LEU A 69 -12.04 8.86 10.77
C LEU A 69 -11.21 9.14 12.02
N ALA A 70 -11.74 9.88 13.00
CA ALA A 70 -11.05 10.14 14.26
C ALA A 70 -10.85 8.84 15.07
N VAL A 71 -11.90 8.02 15.22
CA VAL A 71 -11.80 6.73 15.90
C VAL A 71 -10.85 5.79 15.16
N GLN A 72 -10.97 5.70 13.84
CA GLN A 72 -10.07 4.88 13.00
C GLN A 72 -8.62 5.32 13.15
N THR A 73 -8.34 6.63 13.10
CA THR A 73 -6.99 7.18 13.26
C THR A 73 -6.43 6.82 14.63
N LEU A 74 -7.24 6.97 15.69
CA LEU A 74 -6.82 6.67 17.05
C LEU A 74 -6.54 5.17 17.24
N VAL A 75 -7.43 4.30 16.77
CA VAL A 75 -7.26 2.84 16.83
C VAL A 75 -6.02 2.41 16.03
N MET A 76 -5.83 2.95 14.82
CA MET A 76 -4.67 2.64 13.99
C MET A 76 -3.37 3.10 14.65
N ALA A 77 -3.34 4.31 15.21
CA ALA A 77 -2.17 4.83 15.93
C ALA A 77 -1.82 3.93 17.14
N LEU A 78 -2.80 3.55 17.96
CA LEU A 78 -2.60 2.65 19.08
C LEU A 78 -2.09 1.28 18.62
N TYR A 79 -2.67 0.73 17.55
CA TYR A 79 -2.26 -0.57 17.00
C TYR A 79 -0.82 -0.53 16.45
N ALA A 80 -0.46 0.51 15.73
CA ALA A 80 0.88 0.67 15.18
C ALA A 80 1.93 0.80 16.31
N ILE A 81 1.66 1.60 17.34
CA ILE A 81 2.57 1.84 18.46
C ILE A 81 2.69 0.59 19.36
N PHE A 82 1.57 -0.01 19.74
CA PHE A 82 1.58 -1.05 20.76
C PHE A 82 1.74 -2.47 20.22
N VAL A 83 1.30 -2.73 18.99
CA VAL A 83 1.37 -4.04 18.36
C VAL A 83 2.46 -4.05 17.31
N THR A 84 2.33 -3.26 16.24
CA THR A 84 3.21 -3.37 15.06
C THR A 84 4.67 -3.09 15.43
N TYR A 85 4.94 -1.95 16.07
CA TYR A 85 6.29 -1.57 16.47
C TYR A 85 6.93 -2.56 17.46
N ARG A 86 6.13 -3.13 18.38
CA ARG A 86 6.64 -4.10 19.37
C ARG A 86 6.92 -5.47 18.77
N VAL A 87 6.01 -5.98 17.93
CA VAL A 87 6.15 -7.30 17.29
C VAL A 87 7.30 -7.30 16.29
N MET A 88 7.55 -6.17 15.61
CA MET A 88 8.64 -6.04 14.64
C MET A 88 10.03 -5.82 15.28
N GLY A 89 10.17 -5.90 16.61
CA GLY A 89 11.47 -5.88 17.28
C GLY A 89 11.96 -4.51 17.75
N LYS A 90 11.11 -3.47 17.71
CA LYS A 90 11.37 -2.12 18.29
C LYS A 90 12.62 -1.41 17.76
N ASN A 91 13.09 -1.74 16.57
CA ASN A 91 14.21 -1.07 15.92
C ASN A 91 13.75 0.00 14.91
N TYR A 92 14.69 0.62 14.21
CA TYR A 92 14.39 1.62 13.18
C TYR A 92 13.52 1.03 12.05
N ASP A 93 13.83 -0.18 11.58
CA ASP A 93 13.03 -0.86 10.56
C ASP A 93 11.59 -1.09 11.03
N ALA A 94 11.38 -1.44 12.30
CA ALA A 94 10.05 -1.57 12.90
C ALA A 94 9.29 -0.23 12.93
N ALA A 95 9.98 0.89 13.11
CA ALA A 95 9.36 2.22 13.05
C ALA A 95 8.94 2.59 11.63
N VAL A 96 9.78 2.30 10.62
CA VAL A 96 9.43 2.51 9.21
C VAL A 96 8.28 1.57 8.79
N LEU A 97 8.32 0.30 9.20
CA LEU A 97 7.22 -0.67 9.01
C LEU A 97 5.92 -0.21 9.66
N ALA A 98 5.97 0.31 10.89
CA ALA A 98 4.79 0.83 11.57
C ALA A 98 4.21 2.06 10.84
N ALA A 99 5.06 2.94 10.31
CA ALA A 99 4.62 4.07 9.50
C ALA A 99 4.00 3.65 8.16
N GLY A 100 4.59 2.65 7.51
CA GLY A 100 4.01 2.01 6.33
C GLY A 100 2.68 1.35 6.64
N HIS A 101 2.57 0.65 7.78
CA HIS A 101 1.33 0.01 8.21
C HIS A 101 0.24 1.05 8.50
N CYS A 102 0.55 2.15 9.19
CA CYS A 102 -0.38 3.27 9.35
C CYS A 102 -0.84 3.85 8.01
N GLY A 103 0.11 4.08 7.09
CA GLY A 103 -0.19 4.64 5.78
C GLY A 103 -1.08 3.70 4.95
N PHE A 104 -0.83 2.41 5.01
CA PHE A 104 -1.66 1.39 4.37
C PHE A 104 -3.05 1.30 5.02
N GLY A 105 -3.13 1.16 6.35
CA GLY A 105 -4.38 0.96 7.08
C GLY A 105 -5.34 2.15 7.03
N MET A 106 -4.83 3.36 6.79
CA MET A 106 -5.64 4.57 6.60
C MET A 106 -5.97 4.84 5.12
N GLY A 107 -5.45 4.05 4.19
CA GLY A 107 -5.58 4.31 2.76
C GLY A 107 -5.26 3.08 1.92
N ALA A 108 -4.12 3.12 1.23
CA ALA A 108 -3.69 2.06 0.32
C ALA A 108 -2.15 1.92 0.31
N THR A 109 -1.63 1.02 -0.53
CA THR A 109 -0.19 0.85 -0.75
C THR A 109 0.57 2.14 -1.08
N PRO A 110 0.09 3.06 -1.95
CA PRO A 110 0.79 4.31 -2.22
C PRO A 110 0.92 5.22 -0.99
N THR A 111 -0.09 5.29 -0.11
CA THR A 111 -0.01 6.08 1.13
C THR A 111 0.96 5.45 2.14
N ALA A 112 1.07 4.12 2.15
CA ALA A 112 2.11 3.41 2.91
C ALA A 112 3.51 3.82 2.46
N ILE A 113 3.77 3.79 1.14
CA ILE A 113 5.06 4.16 0.56
C ILE A 113 5.39 5.62 0.85
N ALA A 114 4.43 6.54 0.69
CA ALA A 114 4.62 7.96 1.00
C ALA A 114 5.02 8.20 2.48
N ASN A 115 4.38 7.50 3.42
CA ASN A 115 4.72 7.60 4.84
C ASN A 115 6.12 7.05 5.14
N MET A 116 6.48 5.90 4.57
CA MET A 116 7.81 5.33 4.74
C MET A 116 8.88 6.25 4.17
N GLN A 117 8.65 6.81 2.97
CA GLN A 117 9.54 7.79 2.33
C GLN A 117 9.75 9.02 3.21
N ALA A 118 8.68 9.59 3.77
CA ALA A 118 8.78 10.74 4.66
C ALA A 118 9.70 10.51 5.87
N ILE A 119 9.80 9.27 6.36
CA ILE A 119 10.73 8.89 7.43
C ILE A 119 12.13 8.63 6.86
N THR A 120 12.23 7.81 5.81
CA THR A 120 13.54 7.40 5.28
C THR A 120 14.33 8.55 4.64
N ASP A 121 13.64 9.57 4.13
CA ASP A 121 14.27 10.79 3.61
C ASP A 121 14.98 11.59 4.70
N ARG A 122 14.55 11.45 5.96
CA ARG A 122 15.15 12.15 7.12
C ARG A 122 16.11 11.29 7.93
N PHE A 123 15.82 9.99 8.05
CA PHE A 123 16.52 9.10 9.00
C PHE A 123 17.29 7.96 8.32
N GLY A 124 17.28 7.91 6.98
CA GLY A 124 18.02 6.91 6.18
C GLY A 124 17.13 5.77 5.66
N PRO A 125 17.59 5.03 4.64
CA PRO A 125 16.77 4.00 3.98
C PRO A 125 16.52 2.77 4.87
N SER A 126 15.35 2.15 4.72
CA SER A 126 15.03 0.84 5.30
C SER A 126 14.64 -0.15 4.20
N HIS A 127 15.55 -1.03 3.83
CA HIS A 127 15.31 -2.01 2.76
C HIS A 127 14.26 -3.05 3.15
N LEU A 128 14.23 -3.45 4.42
CA LEU A 128 13.26 -4.42 4.94
C LEU A 128 11.83 -3.90 4.79
N ALA A 129 11.56 -2.67 5.23
CA ALA A 129 10.22 -2.11 5.19
C ALA A 129 9.71 -1.94 3.75
N PHE A 130 10.57 -1.45 2.84
CA PHE A 130 10.22 -1.26 1.43
C PHE A 130 10.06 -2.56 0.64
N LEU A 131 10.57 -3.69 1.15
CA LEU A 131 10.33 -5.00 0.54
C LEU A 131 9.06 -5.66 1.11
N VAL A 132 8.90 -5.65 2.44
CA VAL A 132 7.80 -6.35 3.12
C VAL A 132 6.45 -5.66 2.89
N VAL A 133 6.39 -4.33 3.05
CA VAL A 133 5.11 -3.60 3.05
C VAL A 133 4.40 -3.68 1.69
N PRO A 134 5.04 -3.47 0.53
CA PRO A 134 4.36 -3.63 -0.75
C PRO A 134 3.95 -5.07 -1.05
N MET A 135 4.78 -6.06 -0.65
CA MET A 135 4.47 -7.47 -0.88
C MET A 135 3.25 -7.92 -0.07
N VAL A 136 3.16 -7.52 1.19
CA VAL A 136 1.99 -7.81 2.02
C VAL A 136 0.80 -6.95 1.61
N GLY A 137 1.01 -5.63 1.51
CA GLY A 137 0.00 -4.60 1.30
C GLY A 137 -0.71 -4.67 -0.04
N ALA A 138 0.04 -4.95 -1.12
CA ALA A 138 -0.53 -5.00 -2.46
C ALA A 138 -0.75 -6.44 -2.96
N PHE A 139 0.22 -7.34 -2.77
CA PHE A 139 0.12 -8.67 -3.39
C PHE A 139 -0.69 -9.66 -2.53
N PHE A 140 -0.29 -9.89 -1.28
CA PHE A 140 -0.97 -10.90 -0.45
C PHE A 140 -2.38 -10.48 -0.03
N ILE A 141 -2.59 -9.21 0.27
CA ILE A 141 -3.93 -8.71 0.62
C ILE A 141 -4.90 -8.82 -0.55
N ASP A 142 -4.48 -8.57 -1.79
CA ASP A 142 -5.37 -8.73 -2.95
C ASP A 142 -5.80 -10.19 -3.14
N ILE A 143 -4.88 -11.15 -2.96
CA ILE A 143 -5.20 -12.58 -3.00
C ILE A 143 -6.16 -12.94 -1.86
N ALA A 144 -5.87 -12.50 -0.64
CA ALA A 144 -6.73 -12.74 0.52
C ALA A 144 -8.12 -12.16 0.30
N ASN A 145 -8.22 -10.91 -0.20
CA ASN A 145 -9.49 -10.26 -0.52
C ASN A 145 -10.26 -11.04 -1.59
N ALA A 146 -9.60 -11.46 -2.68
CA ALA A 146 -10.24 -12.24 -3.73
C ALA A 146 -10.82 -13.57 -3.20
N ILE A 147 -10.13 -14.22 -2.25
CA ILE A 147 -10.60 -15.45 -1.60
C ILE A 147 -11.73 -15.16 -0.62
N ILE A 148 -11.53 -14.22 0.31
CA ILE A 148 -12.47 -13.89 1.39
C ILE A 148 -13.79 -13.40 0.81
N ILE A 149 -13.77 -12.50 -0.18
CA ILE A 149 -14.99 -11.99 -0.82
C ILE A 149 -15.74 -13.13 -1.52
N LYS A 150 -15.05 -13.99 -2.27
CA LYS A 150 -15.70 -15.14 -2.92
C LYS A 150 -16.32 -16.09 -1.90
N LEU A 151 -15.61 -16.41 -0.82
CA LEU A 151 -16.12 -17.24 0.27
C LEU A 151 -17.33 -16.61 0.96
N TYR A 152 -17.26 -15.30 1.21
CA TYR A 152 -18.35 -14.56 1.83
C TYR A 152 -19.61 -14.55 0.94
N LEU A 153 -19.45 -14.36 -0.37
CA LEU A 153 -20.56 -14.43 -1.33
C LEU A 153 -21.12 -15.84 -1.54
N LEU A 154 -20.35 -16.89 -1.21
CA LEU A 154 -20.82 -18.28 -1.24
C LEU A 154 -21.62 -18.68 0.01
N LEU A 155 -21.68 -17.82 1.05
CA LEU A 155 -22.52 -18.09 2.22
C LEU A 155 -24.01 -18.14 1.80
N PRO A 156 -24.81 -19.07 2.38
CA PRO A 156 -26.22 -19.30 1.99
C PRO A 156 -27.16 -18.12 2.30
N VAL A 157 -26.63 -17.03 2.85
CA VAL A 157 -27.33 -15.75 3.08
C VAL A 157 -27.41 -14.92 1.79
N PHE A 158 -26.48 -15.12 0.85
CA PHE A 158 -26.47 -14.41 -0.43
C PHE A 158 -27.08 -15.29 -1.53
N PRO A 159 -27.93 -14.74 -2.41
CA PRO A 159 -28.45 -15.49 -3.54
C PRO A 159 -27.27 -15.95 -4.40
N ALA A 160 -27.22 -17.25 -4.69
CA ALA A 160 -26.19 -17.82 -5.54
C ALA A 160 -26.21 -17.10 -6.89
N ILE A 161 -25.10 -16.44 -7.22
CA ILE A 161 -24.93 -15.72 -8.47
C ILE A 161 -24.77 -16.78 -9.56
N GLY A 162 -25.88 -17.12 -10.22
CA GLY A 162 -25.94 -17.93 -11.44
C GLY A 162 -25.72 -17.09 -12.68
#